data_AF-A0A654DVW0-F1
#
_entry.id   AF-A0A654DVW0-F1
#
_cell.length_a   1.000
_cell.length_b   1.000
_cell.length_c   1.000
_cell.angle_alpha   90.00
_cell.angle_beta   90.00
_cell.angle_gamma   90.00
#
_symmetry.space_group_name_H-M   'P 1'
#
loop_
_entity.id
_entity.type
_entity.pdbx_description
1 polymer ?
#
loop_
_entity_poly.entity_id
_entity_poly.type
_entity_poly.pdbx_seq_one_letter_code
_entity_poly.pdbx_strand_id
1 'polypeptide(L)'
;MRKSSRLIIVALIALTYAFPAFCLGGGEEANFQTLSQKLENAIEERNFHEAREAIEELMPLMKEELKKDKKTLSELKREESPEMDPTEFEKKLVRKTELYDALKELVNISPAALRVKSERIKTDVKEFIDLS
;
A
#
# COMPACT_ATOMS: atom_id res chain seq x y z
N MET A 1 -11.82 63.34 4.82
CA MET A 1 -11.83 62.72 3.47
C MET A 1 -12.15 61.24 3.62
N ARG A 2 -13.36 60.83 3.22
CA ARG A 2 -13.73 59.41 3.06
C ARG A 2 -13.30 58.98 1.65
N LYS A 3 -12.71 57.79 1.50
CA LYS A 3 -12.91 56.92 0.32
C LYS A 3 -12.39 55.51 0.60
N SER A 4 -13.34 54.58 0.56
CA SER A 4 -13.19 53.14 0.63
C SER A 4 -12.52 52.56 -0.63
N SER A 5 -11.86 51.41 -0.50
CA SER A 5 -11.64 50.40 -1.56
C SER A 5 -11.41 49.06 -0.82
N ARG A 6 -12.43 48.20 -0.70
CA ARG A 6 -12.71 46.98 -1.51
C ARG A 6 -11.48 46.03 -1.54
N LEU A 7 -11.39 45.02 -0.68
CA LEU A 7 -11.93 43.63 -0.76
C LEU A 7 -11.32 42.74 -1.88
N ILE A 8 -11.01 41.48 -1.48
CA ILE A 8 -10.73 40.21 -2.24
C ILE A 8 -9.29 40.12 -2.81
N ILE A 9 -8.44 39.13 -2.49
CA ILE A 9 -8.43 37.67 -2.79
C ILE A 9 -7.49 37.02 -1.75
N VAL A 10 -7.92 36.14 -0.84
CA VAL A 10 -8.19 34.69 -0.99
C VAL A 10 -6.93 33.85 -1.28
N ALA A 11 -6.81 32.76 -0.53
CA ALA A 11 -6.16 31.49 -0.86
C ALA A 11 -4.68 31.26 -0.50
N LEU A 12 -4.54 30.19 0.30
CA LEU A 12 -3.43 29.23 0.38
C LEU A 12 -2.11 29.76 0.92
N ILE A 13 -1.77 29.42 2.17
CA ILE A 13 -0.95 28.24 2.48
C ILE A 13 -1.34 27.74 3.87
N ALA A 14 -2.41 26.93 3.92
CA ALA A 14 -2.68 26.04 5.04
C ALA A 14 -2.48 24.62 4.53
N LEU A 15 -1.22 24.19 4.44
CA LEU A 15 -0.85 22.78 4.33
C LEU A 15 0.08 22.47 5.49
N THR A 16 -0.47 22.63 6.70
CA THR A 16 -0.12 21.80 7.82
C THR A 16 -0.46 20.36 7.42
N TYR A 17 0.51 19.63 6.87
CA TYR A 17 0.44 18.17 6.78
C TYR A 17 0.49 17.61 8.20
N ALA A 18 -0.66 17.73 8.88
CA ALA A 18 -0.99 16.91 10.01
C ALA A 18 -1.15 15.49 9.47
N PHE A 19 -0.06 14.73 9.53
CA PHE A 19 -0.06 13.28 9.44
C PHE A 19 -0.99 12.77 10.56
N PRO A 20 -2.21 12.27 10.29
CA PRO A 20 -2.98 11.61 11.32
C PRO A 20 -2.50 10.17 11.34
N ALA A 21 -1.54 9.90 12.22
CA ALA A 21 -1.47 8.58 12.81
C ALA A 21 -2.79 8.31 13.56
N PHE A 22 -3.26 7.06 13.53
CA PHE A 22 -4.39 6.49 14.28
C PHE A 22 -5.80 6.77 13.66
N CYS A 23 -6.72 5.81 13.46
CA CYS A 23 -6.84 4.46 13.98
C CYS A 23 -7.92 3.60 13.25
N LEU A 24 -7.56 2.35 12.95
CA LEU A 24 -8.29 1.07 13.02
C LEU A 24 -9.82 1.01 12.81
N GLY A 25 -10.23 0.15 11.86
CA GLY A 25 -11.52 -0.56 11.88
C GLY A 25 -12.34 -0.42 10.60
N GLY A 26 -11.93 -1.07 9.51
CA GLY A 26 -12.75 -1.23 8.29
C GLY A 26 -12.27 -0.50 7.02
N GLY A 27 -11.08 0.11 7.02
CA GLY A 27 -10.55 0.88 5.88
C GLY A 27 -9.20 0.42 5.33
N GLU A 28 -8.67 -0.74 5.76
CA GLU A 28 -7.34 -1.19 5.35
C GLU A 28 -7.28 -1.56 3.86
N GLU A 29 -8.33 -2.18 3.33
CA GLU A 29 -8.44 -2.52 1.90
C GLU A 29 -8.52 -1.26 1.02
N ALA A 30 -9.25 -0.23 1.47
CA ALA A 30 -9.29 1.07 0.83
C ALA A 30 -7.92 1.79 0.87
N ASN A 31 -7.16 1.61 1.95
CA ASN A 31 -5.80 2.14 2.06
C ASN A 31 -4.83 1.39 1.12
N PHE A 32 -4.96 0.07 0.97
CA PHE A 32 -4.19 -0.71 0.00
C PHE A 32 -4.44 -0.26 -1.43
N GLN A 33 -5.70 -0.12 -1.83
CA GLN A 33 -6.06 0.34 -3.17
C GLN A 33 -5.59 1.77 -3.42
N THR A 34 -5.73 2.66 -2.44
CA THR A 34 -5.26 4.05 -2.54
C THR A 34 -3.75 4.12 -2.71
N LEU A 35 -2.99 3.37 -1.91
CA LEU A 35 -1.53 3.34 -1.99
C LEU A 35 -1.03 2.64 -3.26
N SER A 36 -1.72 1.58 -3.71
CA SER A 36 -1.45 0.94 -5.00
C SER A 36 -1.66 1.92 -6.16
N GLN A 37 -2.74 2.71 -6.13
CA GLN A 37 -2.99 3.73 -7.15
C GLN A 37 -1.96 4.87 -7.07
N LYS A 38 -1.59 5.31 -5.86
CA LYS A 38 -0.52 6.31 -5.65
C LYS A 38 0.81 5.83 -6.26
N LEU A 39 1.16 4.57 -6.03
CA LEU A 39 2.35 3.94 -6.59
C LEU A 39 2.29 3.87 -8.13
N GLU A 40 1.16 3.45 -8.69
CA GLU A 40 0.97 3.39 -10.14
C GLU A 40 1.12 4.77 -10.79
N ASN A 41 0.43 5.77 -10.25
CA ASN A 41 0.52 7.15 -10.73
C ASN A 41 1.95 7.69 -10.61
N ALA A 42 2.63 7.47 -9.48
CA ALA A 42 4.00 7.91 -9.28
C ALA A 42 4.97 7.26 -10.29
N ILE A 43 4.73 5.99 -10.66
CA ILE A 43 5.51 5.31 -11.70
C ILE A 43 5.24 5.92 -13.08
N GLU A 44 3.97 6.17 -13.43
CA GLU A 44 3.57 6.76 -14.71
C GLU A 44 4.13 8.17 -14.91
N GLU A 45 4.09 8.98 -13.85
CA GLU A 45 4.65 10.33 -13.81
C GLU A 45 6.18 10.33 -13.71
N ARG A 46 6.82 9.16 -13.61
CA ARG A 46 8.25 8.97 -13.39
C ARG A 46 8.76 9.63 -12.10
N ASN A 47 7.88 9.80 -11.12
CA ASN A 47 8.19 10.25 -9.78
C ASN A 47 8.64 9.06 -8.89
N PHE A 48 9.87 8.58 -9.12
CA PHE A 48 10.40 7.41 -8.40
C PHE A 48 10.74 7.68 -6.92
N HIS A 49 10.70 8.94 -6.49
CA HIS A 49 10.77 9.27 -5.07
C HIS A 49 9.44 8.94 -4.39
N GLU A 50 8.33 9.43 -4.94
CA GLU A 50 6.99 9.13 -4.43
C GLU A 50 6.62 7.65 -4.58
N ALA A 51 7.06 6.99 -5.66
CA ALA A 51 6.89 5.54 -5.82
C ALA A 51 7.59 4.77 -4.68
N ARG A 52 8.77 5.23 -4.23
CA ARG A 52 9.46 4.63 -3.10
C ARG A 52 8.70 4.84 -1.79
N GLU A 53 8.23 6.05 -1.54
CA GLU A 53 7.42 6.37 -0.36
C GLU A 53 6.15 5.51 -0.32
N ALA A 54 5.46 5.34 -1.46
CA ALA A 54 4.29 4.47 -1.54
C ALA A 54 4.63 2.99 -1.22
N ILE A 55 5.77 2.47 -1.69
CA ILE A 55 6.23 1.12 -1.32
C ILE A 55 6.52 1.05 0.18
N GLU A 56 7.21 2.05 0.74
CA GLU A 56 7.52 2.14 2.18
C GLU A 56 6.25 2.17 3.05
N GLU A 57 5.21 2.88 2.61
CA GLU A 57 3.89 2.93 3.24
C GLU A 57 3.11 1.61 3.11
N LEU A 58 3.25 0.89 1.99
CA LEU A 58 2.62 -0.43 1.77
C LEU A 58 3.22 -1.53 2.64
N MET A 59 4.53 -1.49 2.93
CA MET A 59 5.22 -2.54 3.70
C MET A 59 4.59 -2.90 5.06
N PRO A 60 4.28 -1.94 5.96
CA PRO A 60 3.63 -2.29 7.21
C PRO A 60 2.24 -2.90 7.00
N LEU A 61 1.48 -2.43 6.01
CA LEU A 61 0.14 -2.96 5.71
C LEU A 61 0.22 -4.41 5.21
N MET A 62 1.10 -4.68 4.24
CA MET A 62 1.34 -6.03 3.72
C MET A 62 1.78 -6.99 4.82
N LYS A 63 2.61 -6.52 5.75
CA LYS A 63 3.06 -7.31 6.89
C LYS A 63 1.92 -7.65 7.85
N GLU A 64 1.03 -6.71 8.15
CA GLU A 64 -0.16 -6.99 8.99
C GLU A 64 -1.11 -7.97 8.29
N GLU A 65 -1.28 -7.85 6.98
CA GLU A 65 -2.11 -8.77 6.21
C GLU A 65 -1.56 -10.20 6.24
N LEU A 66 -0.26 -10.38 6.03
CA LEU A 66 0.39 -11.70 6.17
C LEU A 66 0.26 -12.30 7.57
N LYS A 67 0.16 -11.48 8.62
CA LYS A 67 -0.08 -11.97 9.99
C LYS A 67 -1.51 -12.48 10.14
N LYS A 68 -2.49 -11.76 9.59
CA LYS A 68 -3.89 -12.20 9.57
C LYS A 68 -4.02 -13.51 8.81
N ASP A 69 -3.44 -13.60 7.61
CA ASP A 69 -3.50 -14.83 6.80
C ASP A 69 -2.89 -16.03 7.52
N LYS A 70 -1.76 -15.85 8.22
CA LYS A 70 -1.17 -16.92 9.06
C LYS A 70 -2.12 -17.39 10.17
N LYS A 71 -2.88 -16.46 10.76
CA LYS A 71 -3.89 -16.78 11.76
C LYS A 71 -5.06 -17.53 11.13
N THR A 72 -5.57 -17.06 10.00
CA THR A 72 -6.64 -17.71 9.22
C THR A 72 -6.25 -19.13 8.83
N LEU A 73 -5.03 -19.36 8.31
CA LEU A 73 -4.54 -20.70 7.99
C LEU A 73 -4.51 -21.62 9.23
N SER A 74 -4.14 -21.08 10.38
CA SER A 74 -4.12 -21.84 11.64
C SER A 74 -5.52 -22.23 12.11
N GLU A 75 -6.53 -21.42 11.81
CA GLU A 75 -7.95 -21.67 12.09
C GLU A 75 -8.51 -22.71 11.10
N LEU A 76 -8.29 -22.53 9.79
CA LEU A 76 -8.68 -23.47 8.74
C LEU A 76 -8.13 -24.89 8.96
N LYS A 77 -6.88 -25.02 9.43
CA LYS A 77 -6.26 -26.33 9.75
C LYS A 77 -6.87 -27.03 10.97
N ARG A 78 -7.62 -26.30 11.82
CA ARG A 78 -8.26 -26.84 13.03
C ARG A 78 -9.73 -27.17 12.82
N GLU A 79 -10.34 -26.61 11.78
CA GLU A 79 -11.72 -26.88 11.43
C GLU A 79 -11.87 -28.31 10.87
N GLU A 80 -12.92 -28.99 11.30
CA GLU A 80 -13.19 -30.38 10.89
C GLU A 80 -13.70 -30.45 9.45
N SER A 81 -14.29 -29.36 8.95
CA SER A 81 -14.75 -29.19 7.57
C SER A 81 -14.64 -27.70 7.18
N PRO A 82 -13.44 -27.20 6.85
CA PRO A 82 -13.22 -25.80 6.51
C PRO A 82 -13.91 -25.41 5.20
N GLU A 83 -14.36 -24.16 5.12
CA GLU A 83 -14.99 -23.59 3.90
C GLU A 83 -14.01 -23.45 2.74
N MET A 84 -12.70 -23.39 3.03
CA MET A 84 -11.61 -23.31 2.05
C MET A 84 -10.57 -24.39 2.32
N ASP A 85 -10.01 -24.99 1.26
CA ASP A 85 -8.92 -25.97 1.38
C ASP A 85 -7.69 -25.30 2.04
N PRO A 86 -7.27 -25.75 3.24
CA PRO A 86 -6.10 -25.19 3.93
C PRO A 86 -4.83 -25.29 3.09
N THR A 87 -4.72 -26.29 2.21
CA THR A 87 -3.57 -26.48 1.32
C THR A 87 -3.52 -25.43 0.22
N GLU A 88 -4.67 -25.08 -0.35
CA GLU A 88 -4.77 -24.02 -1.35
C GLU A 88 -4.49 -22.65 -0.71
N PHE A 89 -5.05 -22.39 0.47
CA PHE A 89 -4.78 -21.17 1.23
C PHE A 89 -3.29 -21.06 1.58
N GLU A 90 -2.65 -22.15 2.01
CA GLU A 90 -1.21 -22.16 2.32
C GLU A 90 -0.36 -21.83 1.09
N LYS A 91 -0.72 -22.30 -0.12
CA LYS A 91 -0.03 -21.91 -1.36
C LYS A 91 -0.17 -20.42 -1.66
N LYS A 92 -1.37 -19.85 -1.49
CA LYS A 92 -1.60 -18.40 -1.66
C LYS A 92 -0.76 -17.60 -0.67
N LEU A 93 -0.74 -18.01 0.60
CA LEU A 93 0.07 -17.38 1.65
C LEU A 93 1.58 -17.43 1.36
N VAL A 94 2.08 -18.56 0.86
CA VAL A 94 3.49 -18.68 0.45
C VAL A 94 3.79 -17.67 -0.66
N ARG A 95 2.97 -17.63 -1.71
CA ARG A 95 3.14 -16.68 -2.82
C ARG A 95 3.08 -15.23 -2.36
N LYS A 96 2.12 -14.90 -1.49
CA LYS A 96 1.96 -13.57 -0.89
C LYS A 96 3.17 -13.16 -0.05
N THR A 97 3.81 -14.12 0.63
CA THR A 97 5.06 -13.90 1.38
C THR A 97 6.25 -13.65 0.44
N GLU A 98 6.37 -14.41 -0.65
CA GLU A 98 7.43 -14.18 -1.66
C GLU A 98 7.33 -12.78 -2.28
N LEU A 99 6.11 -12.34 -2.61
CA LEU A 99 5.85 -11.00 -3.13
C LEU A 99 6.25 -9.91 -2.13
N TYR A 100 5.90 -10.09 -0.85
CA TYR A 100 6.31 -9.17 0.21
C TYR A 100 7.84 -9.07 0.33
N ASP A 101 8.54 -10.19 0.37
CA ASP A 101 10.00 -10.19 0.50
C ASP A 101 10.66 -9.56 -0.74
N ALA A 102 10.15 -9.84 -1.94
CA ALA A 102 10.59 -9.21 -3.18
C ALA A 102 10.41 -7.68 -3.17
N LEU A 103 9.27 -7.17 -2.71
CA LEU A 103 8.98 -5.75 -2.64
C LEU A 103 9.78 -5.05 -1.53
N LYS A 104 10.02 -5.74 -0.40
CA LYS A 104 10.83 -5.26 0.71
C LYS A 104 12.28 -4.98 0.31
N GLU A 105 12.85 -5.77 -0.60
CA GLU A 105 14.18 -5.49 -1.15
C GLU A 105 14.24 -4.14 -1.89
N LEU A 106 13.10 -3.66 -2.40
CA LEU A 106 13.01 -2.43 -3.19
C LEU A 106 12.90 -1.16 -2.33
N VAL A 107 12.63 -1.30 -1.03
CA VAL A 107 12.57 -0.16 -0.10
C VAL A 107 13.93 0.54 0.03
N ASN A 108 15.02 -0.21 -0.06
CA ASN A 108 16.37 0.32 0.20
C ASN A 108 17.16 0.67 -1.07
N ILE A 109 16.59 0.48 -2.26
CA ILE A 109 17.28 0.78 -3.51
C ILE A 109 17.05 2.24 -3.93
N SER A 110 17.92 2.74 -4.80
CA SER A 110 17.82 4.11 -5.30
C SER A 110 16.60 4.30 -6.23
N PRO A 111 16.02 5.50 -6.33
CA PRO A 111 14.97 5.80 -7.29
C PRO A 111 15.33 5.45 -8.75
N ALA A 112 16.60 5.58 -9.12
CA ALA A 112 17.09 5.17 -10.44
C ALA A 112 16.99 3.65 -10.66
N ALA A 113 17.21 2.84 -9.62
CA ALA A 113 17.05 1.38 -9.69
C ALA A 113 15.58 0.97 -9.69
N LEU A 114 14.70 1.71 -8.98
CA LEU A 114 13.25 1.51 -9.02
C LEU A 114 12.69 1.69 -10.43
N ARG A 115 13.20 2.66 -11.18
CA ARG A 115 12.79 2.90 -12.58
C ARG A 115 12.93 1.67 -13.47
N VAL A 116 14.01 0.91 -13.33
CA VAL A 116 14.25 -0.28 -14.17
C VAL A 116 13.32 -1.44 -13.78
N LYS A 117 12.74 -1.38 -12.57
CA LYS A 117 11.88 -2.41 -11.99
C LYS A 117 10.41 -2.00 -11.92
N SER A 118 10.02 -0.88 -12.52
CA SER A 118 8.71 -0.25 -12.34
C SER A 118 7.54 -1.15 -12.78
N GLU A 119 7.66 -1.83 -13.92
CA GLU A 119 6.61 -2.74 -14.38
C GLU A 119 6.44 -3.93 -13.43
N ARG A 120 7.57 -4.52 -13.00
CA ARG A 120 7.56 -5.59 -12.01
C ARG A 120 6.91 -5.15 -10.70
N ILE A 121 7.23 -3.95 -10.21
CA ILE A 121 6.65 -3.40 -8.97
C ILE A 121 5.13 -3.32 -9.07
N LYS A 122 4.60 -2.78 -10.18
CA LYS A 122 3.15 -2.71 -10.40
C LYS A 122 2.51 -4.10 -10.39
N THR A 123 3.12 -5.05 -11.11
CA THR A 123 2.63 -6.42 -11.16
C THR A 123 2.67 -7.10 -9.78
N ASP A 124 3.79 -7.02 -9.08
CA ASP A 124 3.99 -7.69 -7.78
C ASP A 124 3.03 -7.13 -6.71
N VAL A 125 2.79 -5.80 -6.68
CA VAL A 125 1.83 -5.18 -5.74
C VAL A 125 0.40 -5.57 -6.08
N LYS A 126 0.03 -5.56 -7.36
CA LYS A 126 -1.32 -5.96 -7.80
C LYS A 126 -1.59 -7.43 -7.47
N GLU A 127 -0.64 -8.32 -7.76
CA GLU A 127 -0.75 -9.74 -7.44
C GLU A 127 -0.92 -9.97 -5.93
N PHE A 128 -0.22 -9.21 -5.10
CA PHE A 128 -0.37 -9.32 -3.64
C PHE A 128 -1.80 -8.99 -3.19
N ILE A 129 -2.41 -7.95 -3.77
CA ILE A 129 -3.78 -7.53 -3.47
C ILE A 129 -4.77 -8.58 -3.96
N ASP A 130 -4.61 -9.07 -5.20
CA ASP A 130 -5.49 -10.06 -5.83
C ASP A 130 -5.45 -11.44 -5.13
N LEU A 131 -4.42 -11.72 -4.33
CA LEU A 131 -4.27 -12.93 -3.52
C LEU A 131 -4.88 -12.82 -2.10
N SER A 132 -5.47 -11.68 -1.74
CA SER A 132 -6.18 -11.46 -0.47
C SER A 132 -7.65 -11.81 -0.61
#